data_AF-U7KB59-F1
#
_entry.id   AF-U7KB59-F1
#
_cell.length_a   1.000
_cell.length_b   1.000
_cell.length_c   1.000
_cell.angle_alpha   90.00
_cell.angle_beta   90.00
_cell.angle_gamma   90.00
#
_symmetry.space_group_name_H-M   'P 1'
#
loop_
_entity.id
_entity.type
_entity.pdbx_description
1 polymer ?
#
loop_
_entity_poly.entity_id
_entity_poly.type
_entity_poly.pdbx_seq_one_letter_code
_entity_poly.pdbx_strand_id
1 'polypeptide(L)'
;MHKSLGKNNERSGKSEPKKWKAFLISLLIFLLVPLPFALYLGGTEWLFNGEESVPKEFWVSYILGFVVFIGGLLWMQIKEWFHDDSKNSKR
;
A
#
# COMPACT_ATOMS: atom_id res chain seq x y z
N MET A 1 -15.37 -49.79 -18.94
CA MET A 1 -16.54 -48.92 -19.19
C MET A 1 -17.36 -48.88 -17.91
N HIS A 2 -17.75 -47.67 -17.45
CA HIS A 2 -18.48 -47.36 -16.19
C HIS A 2 -17.69 -47.60 -14.88
N LYS A 3 -17.68 -46.72 -13.87
CA LYS A 3 -18.47 -45.50 -13.58
C LYS A 3 -17.68 -44.65 -12.58
N SER A 4 -17.64 -43.33 -12.83
CA SER A 4 -17.27 -42.29 -11.85
C SER A 4 -18.25 -42.31 -10.67
N LEU A 5 -17.76 -41.94 -9.48
CA LEU A 5 -18.38 -41.10 -8.43
C LEU A 5 -17.44 -41.19 -7.22
N GLY A 6 -16.71 -40.14 -6.87
CA GLY A 6 -17.27 -38.91 -6.31
C GLY A 6 -16.67 -38.76 -4.93
N LYS A 7 -15.52 -38.09 -4.84
CA LYS A 7 -14.97 -37.62 -3.57
C LYS A 7 -14.90 -36.10 -3.62
N ASN A 8 -16.05 -35.50 -3.32
CA ASN A 8 -16.12 -34.15 -2.81
C ASN A 8 -15.16 -34.04 -1.63
N ASN A 9 -14.16 -33.18 -1.76
CA ASN A 9 -13.43 -32.70 -0.60
C ASN A 9 -13.18 -31.21 -0.81
N GLU A 10 -14.23 -30.46 -0.48
CA GLU A 10 -14.13 -29.09 -0.03
C GLU A 10 -13.02 -28.99 1.01
N ARG A 11 -11.83 -28.53 0.63
CA ARG A 11 -10.87 -28.04 1.61
C ARG A 11 -10.21 -26.79 1.11
N SER A 12 -10.61 -25.72 1.80
CA SER A 12 -9.87 -24.48 1.94
C SER A 12 -9.82 -23.69 0.65
N GLY A 13 -10.81 -22.81 0.50
CA GLY A 13 -10.55 -21.51 -0.10
C GLY A 13 -9.27 -20.96 0.50
N LYS A 14 -8.19 -21.02 -0.29
CA LYS A 14 -7.02 -20.16 -0.12
C LYS A 14 -7.56 -18.76 -0.37
N SER A 15 -8.25 -18.21 0.62
CA SER A 15 -8.30 -16.77 0.76
C SER A 15 -6.84 -16.35 0.78
N GLU A 16 -6.37 -15.70 -0.27
CA GLU A 16 -5.11 -14.97 -0.22
C GLU A 16 -5.40 -13.67 0.53
N PRO A 17 -5.23 -13.55 1.86
CA PRO A 17 -5.68 -12.36 2.56
C PRO A 17 -4.48 -11.46 2.90
N LYS A 18 -3.29 -11.71 2.34
CA LYS A 18 -2.06 -11.05 2.81
C LYS A 18 -1.72 -9.77 2.06
N LYS A 19 -1.87 -9.75 0.73
CA LYS A 19 -1.53 -8.55 -0.08
C LYS A 19 -2.47 -7.38 0.22
N TRP A 20 -3.77 -7.63 0.31
CA TRP A 20 -4.77 -6.61 0.65
C TRP A 20 -4.61 -6.07 2.06
N LYS A 21 -4.30 -6.92 3.05
CA LYS A 21 -4.01 -6.46 4.41
C LYS A 21 -2.74 -5.61 4.47
N ALA A 22 -1.68 -6.00 3.78
CA ALA A 22 -0.46 -5.20 3.69
C ALA A 22 -0.73 -3.85 3.02
N PHE A 23 -1.51 -3.83 1.94
CA PHE A 23 -1.93 -2.59 1.27
C PHE A 23 -2.75 -1.69 2.20
N LEU A 24 -3.73 -2.23 2.91
CA LEU A 24 -4.54 -1.50 3.90
C LEU A 24 -3.69 -0.93 5.03
N ILE A 25 -2.76 -1.71 5.58
CA ILE A 25 -1.84 -1.24 6.62
C ILE A 25 -0.94 -0.13 6.07
N SER A 26 -0.40 -0.29 4.85
CA SER A 26 0.41 0.72 4.20
C SER A 26 -0.37 2.01 3.96
N LEU A 27 -1.63 1.90 3.53
CA LEU A 27 -2.54 3.03 3.35
C LEU A 27 -2.84 3.70 4.70
N LEU A 28 -3.08 2.92 5.76
CA LEU A 28 -3.31 3.44 7.10
C LEU A 28 -2.09 4.22 7.61
N ILE A 29 -0.89 3.65 7.46
CA ILE A 29 0.37 4.29 7.85
C ILE A 29 0.54 5.58 7.04
N PHE A 30 0.30 5.53 5.73
CA PHE A 30 0.39 6.70 4.87
C PHE A 30 -0.57 7.82 5.29
N LEU A 31 -1.78 7.47 5.73
CA LEU A 31 -2.77 8.43 6.20
C LEU A 31 -2.44 8.96 7.60
N LEU A 32 -1.99 8.10 8.51
CA LEU A 32 -1.80 8.42 9.93
C LEU A 32 -0.44 9.04 10.26
N VAL A 33 0.63 8.68 9.57
CA VAL A 33 1.97 9.23 9.82
C VAL A 33 2.06 10.75 9.61
N PRO A 34 1.41 11.35 8.60
CA PRO A 34 1.45 12.81 8.45
C PRO A 34 0.54 13.54 9.44
N LEU A 35 -0.45 12.88 10.06
CA LEU A 35 -1.40 13.52 10.99
C LEU A 35 -0.71 14.18 12.21
N PRO A 36 0.20 13.51 12.95
CA PRO A 36 0.96 14.13 14.03
C PRO A 36 1.77 15.34 13.60
N PHE A 37 2.31 15.29 12.38
CA PHE A 37 3.08 16.40 11.81
C PHE A 37 2.18 17.58 11.42
N ALA A 38 0.98 17.28 10.89
CA ALA A 38 -0.08 18.25 10.62
C ALA A 38 -0.49 18.98 11.90
N LEU A 39 -0.74 18.21 12.97
CA LEU A 39 -1.13 18.74 14.27
C LEU A 39 -0.01 19.56 14.93
N TYR A 40 1.25 19.15 14.75
CA TYR A 40 2.40 19.90 15.27
C TYR A 40 2.62 21.24 14.55
N LEU A 41 2.50 21.26 13.22
CA LEU A 41 2.76 22.48 12.42
C LEU A 41 1.56 23.42 12.30
N GLY A 42 0.36 22.89 12.09
CA GLY A 42 -0.88 23.65 11.84
C GLY A 42 -1.82 23.72 13.04
N GLY A 43 -1.45 23.13 14.19
CA GLY A 43 -2.32 23.04 15.36
C GLY A 43 -3.57 22.20 15.09
N THR A 44 -4.64 22.43 15.85
CA THR A 44 -5.95 21.80 15.62
C THR A 44 -6.90 22.69 14.82
N GLU A 45 -6.48 23.89 14.42
CA GLU A 45 -7.36 24.87 13.76
C GLU A 45 -7.91 24.33 12.44
N TRP A 46 -7.13 23.57 11.69
CA TRP A 46 -7.57 22.87 10.47
C TRP A 46 -8.63 21.79 10.68
N LEU A 47 -8.77 21.28 11.92
CA LEU A 47 -9.85 20.35 12.26
C LEU A 47 -11.20 21.07 12.41
N PHE A 48 -11.18 22.36 12.75
CA PHE A 48 -12.37 23.15 13.07
C PHE A 48 -12.73 24.17 11.99
N ASN A 49 -11.72 24.72 11.29
CA ASN A 49 -11.87 25.76 10.28
C ASN A 49 -11.76 25.21 8.84
N GLY A 50 -11.55 23.91 8.68
CA GLY A 50 -11.54 23.23 7.38
C GLY A 50 -10.25 23.45 6.57
N GLU A 51 -10.26 22.95 5.34
CA GLU A 51 -9.09 22.80 4.46
C GLU A 51 -8.31 24.11 4.23
N GLU A 52 -8.96 25.27 4.27
CA GLU A 52 -8.31 26.57 4.07
C GLU A 52 -7.32 26.97 5.18
N SER A 53 -7.44 26.36 6.35
CA SER A 53 -6.54 26.58 7.49
C SER A 53 -5.42 25.55 7.60
N VAL A 54 -5.33 24.61 6.64
CA VAL A 54 -4.20 23.68 6.54
C VAL A 54 -3.00 24.44 5.96
N PRO A 55 -1.84 24.46 6.66
CA PRO A 55 -0.62 25.10 6.15
C PRO A 55 -0.23 24.54 4.77
N LYS A 56 0.20 25.39 3.84
CA LYS A 56 0.59 24.96 2.49
C LYS A 56 1.78 24.00 2.53
N GLU A 57 2.64 24.17 3.52
CA GLU A 57 3.79 23.32 3.82
C GLU A 57 3.34 21.88 4.13
N PHE A 58 2.18 21.71 4.77
CA PHE A 58 1.62 20.40 5.02
C PHE A 58 1.30 19.68 3.71
N TRP A 59 0.60 20.34 2.79
CA TRP A 59 0.29 19.79 1.47
C TRP A 59 1.55 19.41 0.68
N VAL A 60 2.56 20.26 0.69
CA VAL A 60 3.85 19.98 0.03
C VAL A 60 4.49 18.74 0.64
N SER A 61 4.56 18.65 1.97
CA SER A 61 5.14 17.50 2.67
C SER A 61 4.35 16.20 2.42
N TYR A 62 3.02 16.29 2.35
CA TYR A 62 2.13 15.16 2.11
C TYR A 62 2.29 14.62 0.69
N ILE A 63 2.34 15.50 -0.31
CA ILE A 63 2.59 15.12 -1.71
C ILE A 63 3.99 14.52 -1.87
N LEU A 64 5.02 15.14 -1.27
CA LEU A 64 6.38 14.59 -1.28
C LEU A 64 6.42 13.20 -0.65
N GLY A 65 5.78 13.00 0.51
CA GLY A 65 5.65 11.71 1.15
C GLY A 65 4.97 10.68 0.23
N PHE A 66 3.92 11.09 -0.48
CA PHE A 66 3.19 10.22 -1.41
C PHE A 66 4.05 9.80 -2.59
N VAL A 67 4.79 10.73 -3.18
CA VAL A 67 5.72 10.43 -4.29
C VAL A 67 6.80 9.45 -3.83
N VAL A 68 7.38 9.64 -2.65
CA VAL A 68 8.39 8.73 -2.09
C VAL A 68 7.80 7.34 -1.84
N PHE A 69 6.58 7.27 -1.30
CA PHE A 69 5.87 6.02 -1.03
C PHE A 69 5.58 5.23 -2.32
N ILE A 70 5.00 5.89 -3.33
CA ILE A 70 4.74 5.28 -4.64
C ILE A 70 6.05 4.90 -5.33
N GLY A 71 7.07 5.76 -5.26
CA GLY A 71 8.40 5.49 -5.79
C GLY A 71 9.03 4.24 -5.15
N GLY A 72 8.88 4.05 -3.83
CA GLY A 72 9.36 2.85 -3.14
C GLY A 72 8.62 1.57 -3.56
N LEU A 73 7.29 1.64 -3.74
CA LEU A 73 6.51 0.51 -4.24
C LEU A 73 6.90 0.13 -5.69
N LEU A 74 7.03 1.13 -6.56
CA LEU A 74 7.48 0.93 -7.94
C LEU A 74 8.90 0.38 -7.99
N TRP A 75 9.79 0.88 -7.13
CA TRP A 75 11.16 0.37 -7.04
C TRP A 75 11.22 -1.11 -6.65
N MET A 76 10.36 -1.55 -5.72
CA MET A 76 10.25 -2.98 -5.37
C MET A 76 9.79 -3.81 -6.57
N GLN A 77 8.78 -3.35 -7.32
CA GLN A 77 8.30 -4.04 -8.51
C GLN A 77 9.35 -4.09 -9.63
N ILE A 78 10.03 -2.98 -9.89
CA ILE A 78 11.12 -2.89 -10.88
C ILE A 78 12.27 -3.82 -10.49
N LYS A 79 12.65 -3.83 -9.21
CA LYS A 79 13.72 -4.70 -8.71
C LYS A 79 13.36 -6.18 -8.89
N GLU A 80 12.11 -6.57 -8.64
CA GLU A 80 11.64 -7.94 -8.90
C GLU A 80 11.75 -8.29 -10.39
N TRP A 81 11.36 -7.36 -11.27
CA TRP A 81 11.43 -7.54 -12.73
C TRP A 81 12.86 -7.76 -13.23
N PHE A 82 13.81 -6.94 -12.79
CA PHE A 82 15.24 -7.11 -13.12
C PHE A 82 15.85 -8.40 -12.54
N HIS A 83 15.37 -8.85 -11.38
CA HIS A 83 15.86 -10.08 -10.77
C HIS A 83 15.39 -11.34 -11.52
N ASP A 84 14.21 -11.30 -12.14
CA ASP A 84 13.70 -12.38 -12.99
C ASP A 84 14.35 -12.39 -14.38
N ASP A 85 14.59 -11.24 -15.00
CA ASP A 85 15.33 -11.15 -16.26
C ASP A 85 16.75 -11.71 -16.14
N SER A 86 17.42 -11.42 -15.02
CA SER A 86 18.74 -11.98 -14.69
C SER A 86 18.73 -13.51 -14.61
N LYS A 87 17.63 -14.15 -14.21
CA LYS A 87 17.52 -15.62 -14.12
C LYS A 87 17.21 -16.26 -15.46
N ASN A 88 16.42 -15.58 -16.31
CA ASN A 88 16.04 -16.10 -17.62
C ASN A 88 17.20 -16.02 -18.63
N SER A 89 18.11 -15.05 -18.48
CA SER A 89 19.30 -14.90 -19.33
C SER A 89 20.37 -16.00 -19.13
N LYS A 90 20.25 -16.87 -18.12
CA LYS A 90 21.22 -17.95 -17.82
C LYS A 90 20.73 -19.36 -18.19
N ARG A 91 19.58 -19.48 -18.85
CA ARG A 91 19.08 -20.75 -19.39
C ARG A 91 19.31 -20.85 -20.90
#